data_AF-A0A852IZU6-F1
#
_entry.id   AF-A0A852IZU6-F1
#
_cell.length_a   1.000
_cell.length_b   1.000
_cell.length_c   1.000
_cell.angle_alpha   90.00
_cell.angle_beta   90.00
_cell.angle_gamma   90.00
#
_symmetry.space_group_name_H-M   'P 1'
#
loop_
_entity.id
_entity.type
_entity.pdbx_description
1 polymer ?
#
loop_
_entity_poly.entity_id
_entity_poly.type
_entity_poly.pdbx_seq_one_letter_code
_entity_poly.pdbx_strand_id
1 'polypeptide(L)'
;KKDIPAANFIIHEIHCSRNIEVCSYCSESIPKSEMKNHIESEHVQVTCKCRMKMENGLLKDHEASSCPLRPALCQFCDIPLTFNKLQDHEVYCGARTETCGGCGHNVMVKDLKEHPRVCG
;
A
#
# COMPACT_ATOMS: atom_id res chain seq x y z
N LYS A 1 14.22 -21.83 -3.66
CA LYS A 1 14.48 -23.08 -4.43
C LYS A 1 15.95 -23.09 -4.80
N LYS A 2 16.76 -23.98 -4.23
CA LYS A 2 18.15 -24.21 -4.65
C LYS A 2 18.14 -25.37 -5.64
N ASP A 3 18.73 -25.18 -6.82
CA ASP A 3 18.92 -26.23 -7.81
C ASP A 3 19.82 -27.31 -7.23
N ILE A 4 19.28 -28.53 -7.07
CA ILE A 4 20.01 -29.68 -6.54
C ILE A 4 20.14 -30.72 -7.66
N PRO A 5 21.36 -31.21 -7.93
CA PRO A 5 21.61 -32.24 -8.92
C PRO A 5 20.74 -33.49 -8.68
N ALA A 6 20.16 -34.04 -9.76
CA ALA A 6 19.20 -35.15 -9.73
C ALA A 6 19.67 -36.40 -8.94
N ALA A 7 20.99 -36.65 -8.90
CA ALA A 7 21.56 -37.79 -8.19
C ALA A 7 21.34 -37.76 -6.66
N ASN A 8 21.20 -36.57 -6.08
CA ASN A 8 20.97 -36.40 -4.64
C ASN A 8 19.53 -36.02 -4.31
N PHE A 9 18.62 -36.04 -5.30
CA PHE A 9 17.24 -35.63 -5.15
C PHE A 9 16.46 -36.53 -4.19
N ILE A 10 16.68 -37.86 -4.23
CA ILE A 10 16.03 -38.82 -3.31
C ILE A 10 16.43 -38.55 -1.84
N ILE A 11 17.71 -38.30 -1.59
CA ILE A 11 18.21 -38.01 -0.23
C ILE A 11 17.76 -36.61 0.21
N HIS A 12 17.83 -35.61 -0.69
CA HIS A 12 17.29 -34.29 -0.42
C HIS A 12 15.80 -34.37 -0.12
N GLU A 13 14.98 -35.08 -0.89
CA GLU A 13 13.53 -35.21 -0.71
C GLU A 13 13.16 -35.83 0.64
N ILE A 14 13.90 -36.85 1.10
CA ILE A 14 13.71 -37.47 2.43
C ILE A 14 14.13 -36.51 3.56
N HIS A 15 15.26 -35.80 3.41
CA HIS A 15 15.73 -34.82 4.40
C HIS A 15 14.86 -33.54 4.41
N CYS A 16 14.40 -33.12 3.25
CA CYS A 16 13.53 -31.98 2.97
C CYS A 16 12.15 -32.24 3.59
N SER A 17 11.54 -33.40 3.34
CA SER A 17 10.22 -33.75 3.91
C SER A 17 10.23 -33.92 5.44
N ARG A 18 11.34 -34.37 6.04
CA ARG A 18 11.46 -34.52 7.50
C ARG A 18 11.82 -33.22 8.21
N ASN A 19 12.51 -32.32 7.52
CA ASN A 19 13.03 -31.07 8.07
C ASN A 19 12.28 -29.83 7.59
N ILE A 20 11.22 -29.96 6.80
CA ILE A 20 10.31 -28.89 6.43
C ILE A 20 9.07 -28.95 7.31
N GLU A 21 8.61 -27.79 7.73
CA GLU A 21 7.40 -27.56 8.48
C GLU A 21 6.53 -26.53 7.73
N VAL A 22 5.22 -26.67 7.83
CA VAL A 22 4.28 -25.75 7.19
C VAL A 22 3.98 -24.62 8.17
N CYS A 23 4.21 -23.37 7.75
CA CYS A 23 3.92 -22.21 8.56
C CYS A 23 2.41 -22.10 8.81
N SER A 24 1.98 -21.97 10.06
CA SER A 24 0.55 -21.88 10.40
C SER A 24 -0.11 -20.55 9.98
N TYR A 25 0.69 -19.53 9.64
CA TYR A 25 0.20 -18.21 9.27
C TYR A 25 0.00 -18.04 7.76
N CYS A 26 0.97 -18.49 6.94
CA CYS A 26 0.93 -18.38 5.47
C CYS A 26 0.80 -19.73 4.74
N SER A 27 0.82 -20.86 5.45
CA SER A 27 0.81 -22.22 4.88
C SER A 27 1.98 -22.53 3.94
N GLU A 28 3.07 -21.76 3.99
CA GLU A 28 4.27 -22.04 3.21
C GLU A 28 5.11 -23.15 3.87
N SER A 29 5.74 -23.97 3.03
CA SER A 29 6.62 -25.05 3.45
C SER A 29 8.04 -24.51 3.69
N ILE A 30 8.41 -24.31 4.96
CA ILE A 30 9.67 -23.70 5.38
C ILE A 30 10.52 -24.72 6.16
N PRO A 31 11.85 -24.80 5.96
CA PRO A 31 12.71 -25.64 6.79
C PRO A 31 12.59 -25.29 8.28
N LYS A 32 12.49 -26.26 9.18
CA LYS A 32 12.41 -26.07 10.63
C LYS A 32 13.52 -25.18 11.19
N SER A 33 14.73 -25.29 10.62
CA SER A 33 15.87 -24.43 10.96
C SER A 33 15.61 -22.95 10.66
N GLU A 34 14.84 -22.66 9.61
CA GLU A 34 14.52 -21.31 9.15
C GLU A 34 13.13 -20.84 9.59
N MET A 35 12.26 -21.71 10.12
CA MET A 35 10.89 -21.37 10.53
C MET A 35 10.87 -20.21 11.52
N LYS A 36 11.79 -20.22 12.49
CA LYS A 36 11.93 -19.12 13.45
C LYS A 36 12.26 -17.80 12.75
N ASN A 37 13.21 -17.80 11.82
CA ASN A 37 13.59 -16.62 11.05
C ASN A 37 12.45 -16.13 10.15
N HIS A 38 11.72 -17.04 9.49
CA HIS A 38 10.54 -16.73 8.70
C HIS A 38 9.45 -16.05 9.52
N ILE A 39 9.13 -16.56 10.72
CA ILE A 39 8.14 -15.94 11.60
C ILE A 39 8.63 -14.56 12.06
N GLU A 40 9.89 -14.43 12.45
CA GLU A 40 10.49 -13.16 12.89
C GLU A 40 10.64 -12.13 11.76
N SER A 41 10.73 -12.57 10.50
CA SER A 41 10.82 -11.68 9.33
C SER A 41 9.45 -11.34 8.76
N GLU A 42 8.61 -12.33 8.48
CA GLU A 42 7.38 -12.17 7.70
C GLU A 42 6.13 -12.02 8.58
N HIS A 43 6.08 -12.72 9.71
CA HIS A 43 4.91 -12.77 10.61
C HIS A 43 5.08 -11.95 11.89
N VAL A 44 6.18 -11.20 12.01
CA VAL A 44 6.40 -10.34 13.17
C VAL A 44 5.35 -9.23 13.19
N GLN A 45 4.80 -8.98 14.37
CA GLN A 45 3.83 -7.92 14.57
C GLN A 45 4.55 -6.57 14.53
N VAL A 46 4.28 -5.79 13.48
CA VAL A 46 4.79 -4.43 13.28
C VAL A 46 3.68 -3.42 13.47
N THR A 47 4.06 -2.20 13.85
CA THR A 47 3.13 -1.07 13.96
C THR A 47 3.37 -0.14 12.77
N CYS A 48 2.35 0.05 11.94
CA CYS A 48 2.41 0.99 10.84
C CYS A 48 2.44 2.44 11.37
N LYS A 49 2.90 3.38 10.55
CA LYS A 49 2.88 4.83 10.82
C LYS A 49 1.47 5.34 11.17
N CYS A 50 0.44 4.67 10.67
CA CYS A 50 -0.98 4.94 10.98
C CYS A 50 -1.43 4.46 12.36
N ARG A 51 -0.51 3.92 13.20
CA ARG A 51 -0.76 3.33 14.53
C ARG A 51 -1.52 1.99 14.53
N MET A 52 -1.84 1.43 13.37
CA MET A 52 -2.40 0.07 13.28
C MET A 52 -1.30 -0.98 13.44
N LYS A 53 -1.63 -2.09 14.11
CA LYS A 53 -0.75 -3.24 14.28
C LYS A 53 -1.11 -4.31 13.26
N MET A 54 -0.11 -4.88 12.59
CA MET A 54 -0.29 -5.94 11.60
C MET A 54 1.00 -6.75 11.42
N GLU A 55 0.95 -7.80 10.61
CA GLU A 55 2.12 -8.61 10.26
C GLU A 55 3.02 -7.88 9.24
N ASN A 56 4.33 -8.09 9.34
CA ASN A 56 5.30 -7.43 8.47
C ASN A 56 5.10 -7.74 6.98
N GLY A 57 4.72 -8.98 6.66
CA GLY A 57 4.39 -9.40 5.30
C GLY A 57 3.23 -8.59 4.70
N LEU A 58 2.28 -8.16 5.53
CA LEU A 58 1.12 -7.35 5.12
C LEU A 58 1.40 -5.84 5.16
N LEU A 59 2.47 -5.40 5.85
CA LEU A 59 2.77 -3.98 6.00
C LEU A 59 2.98 -3.29 4.64
N LYS A 60 3.67 -3.95 3.71
CA LYS A 60 3.94 -3.39 2.37
C LYS A 60 2.67 -3.21 1.56
N ASP A 61 1.79 -4.22 1.56
CA ASP A 61 0.48 -4.12 0.90
C ASP A 61 -0.36 -3.01 1.53
N HIS A 62 -0.39 -2.96 2.86
CA HIS A 62 -1.11 -1.93 3.57
C HIS A 62 -0.60 -0.52 3.25
N GLU A 63 0.70 -0.26 3.30
CA GLU A 63 1.27 1.05 2.94
C GLU A 63 0.91 1.47 1.50
N ALA A 64 0.75 0.52 0.58
CA ALA A 64 0.36 0.78 -0.81
C ALA A 64 -1.15 1.00 -1.01
N SER A 65 -1.98 0.15 -0.42
CA SER A 65 -3.42 0.06 -0.76
C SER A 65 -4.34 0.60 0.33
N SER A 66 -4.05 0.27 1.59
CA SER A 66 -5.03 0.32 2.68
C SER A 66 -4.68 1.34 3.76
N CYS A 67 -3.47 1.89 3.76
CA CYS A 67 -2.99 2.78 4.79
C CYS A 67 -3.71 4.14 4.68
N PRO A 68 -4.38 4.61 5.74
CA PRO A 68 -5.03 5.92 5.74
C PRO A 68 -4.02 7.08 5.68
N LEU A 69 -2.74 6.81 5.99
CA LEU A 69 -1.66 7.78 5.85
C LEU A 69 -0.92 7.67 4.50
N ARG A 70 -1.40 6.85 3.56
CA ARG A 70 -0.78 6.75 2.23
C ARG A 70 -0.75 8.14 1.57
N PRO A 71 0.35 8.51 0.90
CA PRO A 71 0.42 9.75 0.15
C PRO A 71 -0.51 9.68 -1.05
N ALA A 72 -1.36 10.69 -1.20
CA ALA A 72 -2.30 10.83 -2.31
C ALA A 72 -2.33 12.30 -2.75
N LEU A 73 -2.47 12.52 -4.06
CA LEU A 73 -2.45 13.85 -4.67
C LEU A 73 -3.86 14.45 -4.66
N CYS A 74 -3.97 15.74 -4.38
CA CYS A 74 -5.21 16.48 -4.56
C CYS A 74 -5.51 16.68 -6.05
N GLN A 75 -6.72 16.37 -6.49
CA GLN A 75 -7.14 16.55 -7.89
C GLN A 75 -7.29 18.02 -8.33
N PHE A 76 -7.22 18.96 -7.38
CA PHE A 76 -7.45 20.39 -7.60
C PHE A 76 -6.16 21.21 -7.58
N CYS A 77 -5.14 20.78 -6.83
CA CYS A 77 -3.88 21.51 -6.67
C CYS A 77 -2.62 20.64 -6.79
N ASP A 78 -2.77 19.34 -7.03
CA ASP A 78 -1.68 18.38 -7.24
C ASP A 78 -0.69 18.27 -6.05
N ILE A 79 -1.07 18.72 -4.87
CA ILE A 79 -0.23 18.64 -3.66
C ILE A 79 -0.34 17.24 -3.04
N PRO A 80 0.79 16.59 -2.69
CA PRO A 80 0.79 15.32 -1.98
C PRO A 80 0.39 15.51 -0.52
N LEU A 81 -0.67 14.81 -0.10
CA LEU A 81 -1.22 14.83 1.25
C LEU A 81 -1.45 13.40 1.73
N THR A 82 -1.62 13.21 3.04
CA THR A 82 -2.04 11.90 3.57
C THR A 82 -3.51 11.66 3.24
N PHE A 83 -3.87 10.46 2.79
CA PHE A 83 -5.25 10.12 2.37
C PHE A 83 -6.33 10.52 3.40
N ASN A 84 -6.07 10.36 4.70
CA ASN A 84 -6.99 10.79 5.76
C ASN A 84 -7.25 12.30 5.82
N LYS A 85 -6.29 13.13 5.41
CA LYS A 85 -6.42 14.59 5.32
C LYS A 85 -6.81 15.07 3.92
N LEU A 86 -6.66 14.21 2.91
CA LEU A 86 -6.98 14.55 1.53
C LEU A 86 -8.46 14.91 1.39
N GLN A 87 -9.36 14.16 2.01
CA GLN A 87 -10.80 14.42 1.95
C GLN A 87 -11.17 15.82 2.44
N ASP A 88 -10.67 16.22 3.61
CA ASP A 88 -10.88 17.56 4.18
C ASP A 88 -10.28 18.65 3.28
N HIS A 89 -9.07 18.40 2.79
CA HIS A 89 -8.40 19.29 1.86
C HIS A 89 -9.15 19.43 0.53
N GLU A 90 -9.71 18.36 -0.04
CA GLU A 90 -10.47 18.41 -1.30
C GLU A 90 -11.74 19.24 -1.16
N VAL A 91 -12.41 19.19 -0.01
CA VAL A 91 -13.57 20.04 0.28
C VAL A 91 -13.16 21.52 0.26
N TYR A 92 -12.08 21.86 0.97
CA TYR A 92 -11.58 23.24 1.01
C TYR A 92 -11.02 23.68 -0.36
N CYS A 93 -10.14 22.87 -0.95
CA CYS A 93 -9.44 23.16 -2.18
C CYS A 93 -10.39 23.22 -3.39
N GLY A 94 -11.43 22.40 -3.42
CA GLY A 94 -12.47 22.45 -4.44
C GLY A 94 -13.41 23.65 -4.28
N ALA A 95 -13.60 24.15 -3.06
CA ALA A 95 -14.38 25.36 -2.77
C ALA A 95 -13.60 26.66 -3.00
N ARG A 96 -12.27 26.60 -3.11
CA ARG A 96 -11.47 27.77 -3.53
C ARG A 96 -11.96 28.25 -4.88
N THR A 97 -12.00 29.57 -5.06
CA THR A 97 -12.33 30.19 -6.34
C THR A 97 -11.08 30.68 -7.04
N GLU A 98 -10.97 30.41 -8.33
CA GLU A 98 -9.94 30.97 -9.21
C GLU A 98 -10.61 31.85 -10.26
N THR A 99 -9.88 32.86 -10.72
CA THR A 99 -10.38 33.81 -11.70
C THR A 99 -10.38 33.16 -13.09
N CYS A 100 -11.53 33.16 -13.75
CA CYS A 100 -11.63 32.73 -15.14
C CYS A 100 -10.92 33.73 -16.06
N GLY A 101 -9.96 33.27 -16.86
CA GLY A 101 -9.25 34.12 -17.82
C GLY A 101 -10.11 34.63 -18.98
N GLY A 102 -11.29 34.04 -19.22
CA GLY A 102 -12.22 34.43 -20.27
C GLY A 102 -13.20 35.53 -19.83
N CYS A 103 -13.91 35.31 -18.73
CA CYS A 103 -14.96 36.22 -18.26
C CYS A 103 -14.57 37.06 -17.04
N GLY A 104 -13.40 36.82 -16.43
CA GLY A 104 -12.93 37.53 -15.24
C GLY A 104 -13.67 37.21 -13.94
N HIS A 105 -14.67 36.32 -13.96
CA HIS A 105 -15.40 35.91 -12.76
C HIS A 105 -14.62 34.90 -11.92
N ASN A 106 -14.86 34.94 -10.60
CA ASN A 106 -14.34 33.95 -9.67
C ASN A 106 -15.19 32.69 -9.72
N VAL A 107 -14.57 31.56 -10.09
CA VAL A 107 -15.23 30.27 -10.28
C VAL A 107 -14.58 29.25 -9.36
N MET A 108 -15.38 28.44 -8.67
CA MET A 108 -14.83 27.39 -7.79
C MET A 108 -13.98 26.40 -8.59
N VAL A 109 -12.86 25.94 -8.03
CA VAL A 109 -11.92 25.04 -8.73
C VAL A 109 -12.61 23.74 -9.16
N LYS A 110 -13.54 23.22 -8.35
CA LYS A 110 -14.37 22.07 -8.72
C LYS A 110 -15.26 22.31 -9.94
N ASP A 111 -15.73 23.55 -10.11
CA ASP A 111 -16.66 23.97 -11.15
C ASP A 111 -15.94 24.51 -12.40
N LEU A 112 -14.63 24.76 -12.32
CA LEU A 112 -13.81 25.21 -13.47
C LEU A 112 -13.88 24.26 -14.66
N LYS A 113 -14.09 22.96 -14.44
CA LYS A 113 -14.23 21.97 -15.52
C LYS A 113 -15.53 22.16 -16.30
N GLU A 114 -16.60 22.58 -15.64
CA GLU A 114 -17.93 22.78 -16.23
C GLU A 114 -18.18 24.23 -16.67
N HIS A 115 -17.45 25.19 -16.07
CA HIS A 115 -17.56 26.62 -16.34
C HIS A 115 -17.46 27.03 -17.82
N PRO A 116 -16.62 26.42 -18.68
CA PRO A 116 -16.53 26.79 -20.10
C PRO A 116 -17.88 26.74 -20.83
N ARG A 117 -18.84 25.95 -20.36
CA ARG A 117 -20.19 25.85 -20.94
C ARG A 117 -21.09 27.04 -20.62
N VAL A 118 -20.77 27.76 -19.54
CA VAL A 118 -21.53 28.91 -19.01
C VAL A 118 -20.68 30.18 -18.92
N CYS A 119 -19.48 30.14 -19.51
CA CYS A 119 -18.54 31.25 -19.53
C CYS A 119 -19.04 32.30 -20.51
N GLY A 120 -19.32 33.52 -20.03
CA GLY A 120 -19.87 34.65 -20.78
C GLY A 120 -19.44 35.97 -20.18
#